data_AF-U2YX16-F1
#
_entry.id   AF-U2YX16-F1
#
_cell.length_a   1.000
_cell.length_b   1.000
_cell.length_c   1.000
_cell.angle_alpha   90.00
_cell.angle_beta   90.00
_cell.angle_gamma   90.00
#
_symmetry.space_group_name_H-M   'P 1'
#
loop_
_entity.id
_entity.type
_entity.pdbx_description
1 polymer ?
#
loop_
_entity_poly.entity_id
_entity_poly.type
_entity_poly.pdbx_seq_one_letter_code
_entity_poly.pdbx_strand_id
1 'polypeptide(L)'
;MAERVTSEGVRTVDTVLERYGSTNRPQLRVTDPDAVPTGEVVRLVVDETEYRARVEEDASGHAVIRGAFESPRLARAPGEGENHLRAWLSERDLDYGRTIHLDVVTPEYKYGVRAPGERATYAATEAPDGGLASIARDLDARRRIARQKSGMSRKAAR
;
A
#
# COMPACT_ATOMS: atom_id res chain seq x y z
N MET A 1 22.30 4.51 -12.76
CA MET A 1 22.46 4.04 -11.37
C MET A 1 21.32 4.63 -10.57
N ALA A 2 20.61 3.85 -9.76
CA ALA A 2 19.63 4.42 -8.84
C ALA A 2 20.40 5.08 -7.68
N GLU A 3 20.00 6.30 -7.31
CA GLU A 3 20.49 6.93 -6.09
C GLU A 3 20.10 6.05 -4.88
N ARG A 4 20.96 6.02 -3.85
CA ARG A 4 20.67 5.29 -2.60
C ARG A 4 20.45 6.28 -1.48
N VAL A 5 19.39 6.05 -0.71
CA VAL A 5 19.03 6.86 0.45
C VAL A 5 18.97 5.97 1.69
N THR A 6 19.44 6.50 2.81
CA THR A 6 19.37 5.81 4.11
C THR A 6 18.09 6.21 4.84
N SER A 7 17.69 5.41 5.83
CA SER A 7 16.55 5.72 6.70
C SER A 7 16.68 7.07 7.42
N GLU A 8 17.89 7.60 7.60
CA GLU A 8 18.14 8.91 8.21
C GLU A 8 17.88 10.09 7.25
N GLY A 9 17.85 9.82 5.93
CA GLY A 9 17.65 10.83 4.88
C GLY A 9 16.23 10.90 4.32
N VAL A 10 15.29 10.11 4.85
CA VAL A 10 13.90 10.01 4.37
C VAL A 10 12.92 10.37 5.50
N ARG A 11 11.71 10.81 5.14
CA ARG A 11 10.66 11.04 6.13
C ARG A 11 10.22 9.71 6.72
N THR A 12 10.32 9.54 8.03
CA THR A 12 9.75 8.39 8.73
C THR A 12 8.41 8.76 9.37
N VAL A 13 7.42 7.89 9.25
CA VAL A 13 6.17 7.94 10.02
C VAL A 13 6.01 6.69 10.85
N ASP A 14 5.32 6.82 11.98
CA ASP A 14 5.08 5.70 12.88
C ASP A 14 3.83 4.92 12.47
N THR A 15 3.94 3.60 12.56
CA THR A 15 2.82 2.68 12.42
C THR A 15 2.70 1.84 13.69
N VAL A 16 1.48 1.37 13.98
CA VAL A 16 1.21 0.52 15.15
C VAL A 16 0.85 -0.87 14.66
N LEU A 17 1.55 -1.88 15.17
CA LEU A 17 1.23 -3.29 14.90
C LEU A 17 -0.03 -3.68 15.68
N GLU A 18 -1.13 -3.93 14.98
CA GLU A 18 -2.43 -4.27 15.57
C GLU A 18 -2.94 -5.63 15.08
N ARG A 19 -3.93 -6.17 15.80
CA ARG A 19 -4.67 -7.36 15.39
C ARG A 19 -5.93 -6.93 14.64
N TYR A 20 -6.23 -7.63 13.56
CA TYR A 20 -7.45 -7.46 12.78
C TYR A 20 -8.18 -8.78 12.57
N GLY A 21 -9.50 -8.69 12.58
CA GLY A 21 -10.42 -9.80 12.32
C GLY A 21 -10.40 -10.88 13.41
N SER A 22 -11.31 -11.84 13.29
CA SER A 22 -11.46 -12.94 14.25
C SER A 22 -10.24 -13.86 14.34
N THR A 23 -9.41 -13.92 13.28
CA THR A 23 -8.18 -14.72 13.26
C THR A 23 -6.96 -13.96 13.79
N ASN A 24 -7.13 -12.77 14.39
CA ASN A 24 -6.03 -11.99 14.97
C ASN A 24 -4.86 -11.75 14.00
N ARG A 25 -5.18 -11.49 12.73
CA ARG A 25 -4.16 -11.28 11.69
C ARG A 25 -3.44 -9.95 11.96
N PRO A 26 -2.13 -9.87 11.75
CA PRO A 26 -1.42 -8.61 11.93
C PRO A 26 -1.85 -7.58 10.88
N GLN A 27 -1.94 -6.32 11.29
CA GLN A 27 -2.03 -5.14 10.43
C GLN A 27 -1.12 -4.05 10.97
N LEU A 28 -0.55 -3.24 10.10
CA LEU A 28 0.16 -2.02 10.48
C LEU A 28 -0.78 -0.84 10.27
N ARG A 29 -1.20 -0.19 11.34
CA ARG A 29 -1.99 1.04 11.27
C ARG A 29 -1.07 2.25 11.17
N VAL A 30 -1.25 3.05 10.13
CA VAL A 30 -0.44 4.25 9.91
C VAL A 30 -0.97 5.38 10.81
N THR A 31 -0.07 6.03 11.55
CA THR A 31 -0.44 7.13 12.47
C THR A 31 -0.70 8.44 11.72
N ASP A 32 -0.02 8.61 10.59
CA ASP A 32 -0.13 9.76 9.69
C ASP A 32 -0.73 9.33 8.34
N PRO A 33 -2.06 9.43 8.16
CA PRO A 33 -2.73 8.92 6.96
C PRO A 33 -2.34 9.68 5.69
N ASP A 34 -1.93 10.96 5.79
CA ASP A 34 -1.53 11.77 4.64
C ASP A 34 -0.16 11.35 4.07
N ALA A 35 0.58 10.50 4.78
CA ALA A 35 1.86 9.97 4.32
C ALA A 35 1.69 8.85 3.27
N VAL A 36 0.51 8.23 3.16
CA VAL A 36 0.25 7.06 2.32
C VAL A 36 -0.99 7.23 1.43
N PRO A 37 -0.96 6.72 0.19
CA PRO A 37 -2.11 6.82 -0.70
C PRO A 37 -3.13 5.71 -0.41
N THR A 38 -4.11 5.99 0.46
CA THR A 38 -5.18 5.03 0.79
C THR A 38 -5.93 4.56 -0.46
N GLY A 39 -6.10 3.24 -0.58
CA GLY A 39 -6.75 2.59 -1.72
C GLY A 39 -5.82 2.16 -2.86
N GLU A 40 -4.56 2.61 -2.85
CA GLU A 40 -3.58 2.32 -3.90
C GLU A 40 -2.66 1.14 -3.53
N VAL A 41 -1.99 0.60 -4.55
CA VAL A 41 -0.93 -0.40 -4.37
C VAL A 41 0.43 0.28 -4.50
N VAL A 42 1.21 0.22 -3.44
CA VAL A 42 2.53 0.83 -3.33
C VAL A 42 3.64 -0.21 -3.33
N ARG A 43 4.87 0.22 -3.57
CA ARG A 43 6.06 -0.59 -3.35
C ARG A 43 6.42 -0.55 -1.86
N LEU A 44 6.61 -1.71 -1.26
CA LEU A 44 7.01 -1.83 0.15
C LEU A 44 8.31 -2.62 0.24
N VAL A 45 9.36 -2.00 0.76
CA VAL A 45 10.64 -2.66 1.03
C VAL A 45 10.58 -3.25 2.43
N VAL A 46 10.75 -4.57 2.52
CA VAL A 46 10.80 -5.35 3.76
C VAL A 46 12.11 -6.12 3.74
N ASP A 47 12.98 -5.90 4.74
CA ASP A 47 14.29 -6.57 4.84
C ASP A 47 15.10 -6.47 3.52
N GLU A 48 15.28 -5.24 3.04
CA GLU A 48 15.95 -4.89 1.77
C GLU A 48 15.30 -5.45 0.49
N THR A 49 14.22 -6.22 0.62
CA THR A 49 13.50 -6.84 -0.51
C THR A 49 12.25 -6.05 -0.86
N GLU A 50 12.06 -5.76 -2.15
CA GLU A 50 10.93 -4.97 -2.62
C GLU A 50 9.70 -5.85 -2.94
N TYR A 51 8.59 -5.53 -2.31
CA TYR A 51 7.29 -6.17 -2.49
C TYR A 51 6.22 -5.15 -2.91
N ARG A 52 4.98 -5.63 -2.97
CA ARG A 52 3.76 -4.88 -3.28
C ARG A 52 2.80 -4.97 -2.11
N ALA A 53 2.41 -3.80 -1.62
CA ALA A 53 1.48 -3.68 -0.50
C ALA A 53 0.29 -2.83 -0.94
N ARG A 54 -0.91 -3.24 -0.51
CA ARG A 54 -2.10 -2.41 -0.67
C ARG A 54 -2.29 -1.58 0.59
N VAL A 55 -2.46 -0.27 0.42
CA VAL A 55 -2.90 0.61 1.50
C VAL A 55 -4.42 0.53 1.53
N GLU A 56 -4.95 -0.01 2.61
CA GLU A 56 -6.39 -0.17 2.81
C GLU A 56 -6.89 0.83 3.85
N GLU A 57 -8.20 1.02 3.91
CA GLU A 57 -8.86 1.71 5.00
C GLU A 57 -9.48 0.65 5.93
N ASP A 58 -9.30 0.81 7.24
CA ASP A 58 -10.00 -0.01 8.23
C ASP A 58 -11.43 0.47 8.48
N ALA A 59 -12.18 -0.22 9.33
CA ALA A 59 -13.57 0.13 9.63
C ALA A 59 -13.72 1.49 10.35
N SER A 60 -12.64 2.05 10.87
CA SER A 60 -12.57 3.32 11.58
C SER A 60 -12.05 4.46 10.70
N GLY A 61 -11.72 4.19 9.44
CA GLY A 61 -11.19 5.20 8.51
C GLY A 61 -9.68 5.36 8.54
N HIS A 62 -8.94 4.50 9.24
CA HIS A 62 -7.48 4.59 9.31
C HIS A 62 -6.81 3.86 8.15
N ALA A 63 -5.73 4.45 7.63
CA ALA A 63 -4.88 3.79 6.66
C ALA A 63 -4.14 2.61 7.31
N VAL A 64 -4.26 1.42 6.72
CA VAL A 64 -3.65 0.18 7.21
C VAL A 64 -2.93 -0.58 6.10
N ILE A 65 -1.84 -1.23 6.46
CA ILE A 65 -1.08 -2.15 5.58
C ILE A 65 -1.16 -3.54 6.19
N ARG A 66 -1.74 -4.49 5.44
CA ARG A 66 -1.98 -5.86 5.93
C ARG A 66 -1.04 -6.92 5.35
N GLY A 67 -0.27 -6.58 4.32
CA GLY A 67 0.64 -7.52 3.73
C GLY A 67 1.61 -6.95 2.69
N ALA A 68 2.62 -7.76 2.41
CA ALA A 68 3.61 -7.53 1.37
C ALA A 68 3.67 -8.76 0.47
N PHE A 69 3.48 -8.57 -0.84
CA PHE A 69 3.33 -9.63 -1.82
C PHE A 69 4.24 -9.40 -3.04
N GLU A 70 4.60 -10.46 -3.76
CA GLU A 70 5.52 -10.36 -4.91
C GLU A 70 4.95 -9.57 -6.10
N SER A 71 3.62 -9.52 -6.26
CA SER A 71 2.99 -8.86 -7.40
C SER A 71 1.79 -7.98 -7.01
N PRO A 72 1.45 -6.96 -7.81
CA PRO A 72 0.28 -6.12 -7.56
C PRO A 72 -1.04 -6.91 -7.62
N ARG A 73 -1.08 -7.99 -8.41
CA ARG A 73 -2.23 -8.90 -8.47
C ARG A 73 -2.47 -9.56 -7.11
N LEU A 74 -1.41 -10.08 -6.50
CA LEU A 74 -1.47 -10.70 -5.17
C LEU A 74 -1.80 -9.67 -4.09
N ALA A 75 -1.25 -8.45 -4.17
CA ALA A 75 -1.60 -7.37 -3.24
C ALA A 75 -3.09 -6.98 -3.29
N ARG A 76 -3.74 -7.12 -4.45
CA ARG A 76 -5.19 -6.86 -4.61
C ARG A 76 -6.05 -8.04 -4.19
N ALA A 77 -5.53 -9.27 -4.28
CA ALA A 77 -6.22 -10.51 -3.95
C ALA A 77 -5.30 -11.41 -3.09
N PRO A 78 -5.12 -11.08 -1.79
CA PRO A 78 -4.10 -11.67 -0.91
C PRO A 78 -4.37 -13.12 -0.49
N GLY A 79 -5.42 -13.78 -1.02
CA GLY A 79 -5.78 -15.16 -0.67
C GLY A 79 -4.90 -16.23 -1.31
N GLU A 80 -4.11 -15.88 -2.32
CA GLU A 80 -3.36 -16.84 -3.16
C GLU A 80 -1.84 -16.70 -3.04
N GLY A 81 -1.33 -15.67 -2.35
CA GLY A 81 0.10 -15.35 -2.27
C GLY A 81 0.67 -15.42 -0.87
N GLU A 82 1.98 -15.63 -0.78
CA GLU A 82 2.71 -15.51 0.48
C GLU A 82 2.72 -14.05 0.95
N ASN A 83 2.41 -13.85 2.23
CA ASN A 83 2.44 -12.54 2.86
C ASN A 83 3.79 -12.37 3.58
N HIS A 84 4.76 -11.79 2.89
CA HIS A 84 6.12 -11.60 3.39
C HIS A 84 6.18 -10.64 4.58
N LEU A 85 5.24 -9.70 4.69
CA LEU A 85 5.15 -8.83 5.87
C LEU A 85 4.82 -9.64 7.12
N ARG A 86 3.88 -10.59 7.01
CA ARG A 86 3.52 -11.46 8.13
C ARG A 86 4.68 -12.37 8.53
N ALA A 87 5.39 -12.93 7.55
CA ALA A 87 6.59 -13.74 7.81
C ALA A 87 7.64 -12.90 8.56
N TRP A 88 7.98 -11.72 8.02
CA TRP A 88 8.93 -10.78 8.63
C TRP A 88 8.57 -10.38 10.07
N LEU A 89 7.29 -10.09 10.34
CA LEU A 89 6.80 -9.77 11.69
C LEU A 89 6.93 -10.95 12.65
N SER A 90 6.71 -12.18 12.16
CA SER A 90 6.77 -13.39 12.97
C SER A 90 8.21 -13.79 13.29
N GLU A 91 9.14 -13.59 12.35
CA GLU A 91 10.58 -13.85 12.56
C GLU A 91 11.20 -12.92 13.61
N ARG A 92 10.68 -11.69 13.74
CA ARG A 92 11.19 -10.68 14.69
C ARG A 92 10.50 -10.72 16.06
N ASP A 93 9.56 -11.64 16.26
CA ASP A 93 8.79 -11.81 17.51
C ASP A 93 8.22 -10.49 18.07
N LEU A 94 7.67 -9.66 17.17
CA LEU A 94 7.19 -8.32 17.54
C LEU A 94 5.81 -8.38 18.21
N ASP A 95 5.72 -7.87 19.44
CA ASP A 95 4.45 -7.74 20.15
C ASP A 95 3.48 -6.78 19.45
N TYR A 96 2.19 -7.06 19.60
CA TYR A 96 1.14 -6.12 19.20
C TYR A 96 1.16 -4.88 20.11
N GLY A 97 0.82 -3.73 19.52
CA GLY A 97 0.94 -2.41 20.16
C GLY A 97 2.33 -1.78 20.02
N ARG A 98 3.31 -2.50 19.47
CA ARG A 98 4.63 -1.94 19.16
C ARG A 98 4.54 -0.98 17.98
N THR A 99 5.36 0.05 18.04
CA THR A 99 5.62 0.95 16.91
C THR A 99 6.50 0.23 15.89
N ILE A 100 6.17 0.37 14.62
CA ILE A 100 7.00 -0.03 13.48
C ILE A 100 7.19 1.21 12.61
N HIS A 101 8.41 1.45 12.14
CA HIS A 101 8.70 2.64 11.36
C HIS A 101 8.40 2.39 9.87
N LEU A 102 7.71 3.36 9.27
CA LEU A 102 7.43 3.41 7.84
C LEU A 102 8.19 4.60 7.23
N ASP A 103 9.21 4.29 6.44
CA ASP A 103 10.05 5.26 5.77
C ASP A 103 9.45 5.61 4.40
N VAL A 104 9.20 6.90 4.14
CA VAL A 104 8.70 7.42 2.85
C VAL A 104 9.89 7.66 1.93
N VAL A 105 10.23 6.64 1.13
CA VAL A 105 11.35 6.69 0.17
C VAL A 105 10.99 7.53 -1.05
N THR A 106 9.80 7.32 -1.59
CA THR A 106 9.24 8.08 -2.70
C THR A 106 7.75 8.24 -2.42
N PRO A 107 7.28 9.47 -2.13
CA PRO A 107 5.88 9.72 -1.80
C PRO A 107 4.93 9.06 -2.81
N GLU A 108 3.85 8.49 -2.29
CA GLU A 108 2.80 7.81 -3.06
C GLU A 108 3.24 6.55 -3.84
N TYR A 109 4.54 6.21 -3.83
CA TYR A 109 5.09 5.17 -4.69
C TYR A 109 5.86 4.09 -3.94
N LYS A 110 6.81 4.48 -3.08
CA LYS A 110 7.75 3.57 -2.45
C LYS A 110 7.96 3.89 -0.99
N TYR A 111 7.82 2.85 -0.19
CA TYR A 111 7.93 2.90 1.25
C TYR A 111 8.86 1.79 1.74
N GLY A 112 9.51 2.00 2.87
CA GLY A 112 10.27 0.98 3.59
C GLY A 112 9.67 0.71 4.95
N VAL A 113 9.67 -0.54 5.40
CA VAL A 113 9.29 -0.90 6.76
C VAL A 113 10.51 -1.42 7.51
N ARG A 114 10.66 -0.99 8.76
CA ARG A 114 11.75 -1.42 9.64
C ARG A 114 11.29 -1.52 11.09
N ALA A 115 11.88 -2.45 11.84
CA ALA A 115 11.61 -2.54 13.26
C ALA A 115 12.24 -1.34 14.01
N PRO A 116 11.76 -1.01 15.22
CA PRO A 116 12.36 0.02 16.05
C PRO A 116 13.86 -0.21 16.24
N GLY A 117 14.65 0.85 16.07
CA GLY A 117 16.11 0.80 16.22
C GLY A 117 16.87 0.19 15.03
N GLU A 118 16.19 -0.37 14.03
CA GLU A 118 16.83 -0.83 12.80
C GLU A 118 17.12 0.35 11.84
N ARG A 119 18.16 0.16 11.02
CA ARG A 119 18.56 1.05 9.93
C ARG A 119 18.35 0.32 8.61
N ALA A 120 17.98 1.06 7.58
CA ALA A 120 17.78 0.50 6.25
C ALA A 120 18.33 1.43 5.16
N THR A 121 18.68 0.84 4.02
CA THR A 121 19.10 1.57 2.82
C THR A 121 18.16 1.20 1.67
N TYR A 122 17.70 2.22 0.95
CA TYR A 122 16.75 2.07 -0.13
C TYR A 122 17.35 2.54 -1.45
N ALA A 123 16.99 1.87 -2.55
CA ALA A 123 17.17 2.44 -3.87
C ALA A 123 16.09 3.51 -4.08
N ALA A 124 16.48 4.79 -4.12
CA ALA A 124 15.63 5.89 -4.52
C ALA A 124 15.23 5.65 -5.98
N THR A 125 13.97 5.30 -6.17
CA THR A 125 13.39 5.02 -7.47
C THR A 125 12.45 6.17 -7.75
N GLU A 126 12.76 7.01 -8.74
CA GLU A 126 11.82 8.02 -9.19
C GLU A 126 10.49 7.34 -9.52
N ALA A 127 9.39 7.95 -9.06
CA ALA A 127 8.07 7.49 -9.47
C ALA A 127 8.03 7.54 -11.01
N PRO A 128 7.45 6.54 -11.69
CA PRO A 128 7.34 6.58 -13.13
C PRO A 128 6.66 7.89 -13.51
N ASP A 129 7.25 8.64 -14.45
CA ASP A 129 6.74 9.92 -14.92
C ASP A 129 5.21 9.85 -15.02
N GLY A 130 4.52 10.80 -14.38
CA GLY A 130 3.06 10.77 -14.14
C GLY A 130 2.17 10.54 -15.37
N GLY A 131 2.76 10.51 -16.58
CA GLY A 131 2.12 10.09 -17.82
C GLY A 131 1.65 8.63 -17.85
N LEU A 132 2.32 7.67 -17.21
CA LEU A 132 1.90 6.25 -17.26
C LEU A 132 0.88 5.87 -16.16
N ALA A 133 0.97 6.47 -14.98
CA ALA A 133 -0.03 6.31 -13.92
C ALA A 133 -1.39 6.90 -14.33
N SER A 134 -1.40 7.97 -15.15
CA SER A 134 -2.63 8.57 -15.69
C SER A 134 -3.39 7.63 -16.63
N ILE A 135 -2.70 6.73 -17.34
CA ILE A 135 -3.35 5.74 -18.23
C ILE A 135 -3.99 4.61 -17.43
N ALA A 136 -3.46 4.29 -16.24
CA ALA A 136 -4.03 3.27 -15.37
C ALA A 136 -5.35 3.72 -14.71
N ARG A 137 -5.51 5.02 -14.41
CA ARG A 137 -6.77 5.58 -13.91
C ARG A 137 -7.85 5.71 -15.00
N ASP A 138 -7.47 5.83 -16.27
CA ASP A 138 -8.44 5.99 -17.38
C ASP A 138 -9.09 4.67 -17.84
N LEU A 139 -8.51 3.50 -17.51
CA LEU A 139 -9.07 2.22 -17.94
C LEU A 139 -10.28 1.75 -17.10
N ASP A 140 -10.41 2.20 -15.84
CA ASP A 140 -11.58 1.90 -15.01
C ASP A 140 -12.78 2.82 -15.33
N ALA A 141 -12.51 4.07 -15.74
CA ALA A 141 -13.55 5.03 -16.12
C ALA A 141 -14.27 4.66 -17.44
N ARG A 142 -13.62 3.94 -18.36
CA ARG A 142 -14.20 3.58 -19.67
C ARG A 142 -15.18 2.40 -19.66
N ARG A 143 -15.33 1.67 -18.54
CA ARG A 143 -16.34 0.60 -18.42
C ARG A 143 -17.70 1.05 -17.87
N ARG A 144 -17.84 2.30 -17.40
CA ARG A 144 -19.09 2.80 -16.78
C ARG A 144 -20.01 3.61 -17.71
N ILE A 145 -19.60 3.96 -18.92
CA ILE A 145 -20.40 4.84 -19.82
C ILE A 145 -21.31 4.04 -20.78
N ALA A 146 -21.15 2.72 -20.89
CA ALA A 146 -21.93 1.90 -21.84
C ALA A 146 -23.35 1.52 -21.37
N ARG A 147 -23.78 1.85 -20.14
CA ARG A 147 -25.08 1.41 -19.60
C ARG A 147 -26.16 2.49 -19.43
N GLN A 148 -25.94 3.72 -19.87
CA GLN A 148 -26.90 4.81 -19.65
C GLN A 148 -27.60 5.35 -20.92
N LYS A 149 -27.32 4.81 -22.11
CA LYS A 149 -27.93 5.29 -23.38
C LYS A 149 -29.06 4.43 -23.98
N SER A 150 -29.49 3.33 -23.35
CA SER A 150 -30.58 2.49 -23.89
C SER A 150 -31.98 2.78 -23.33
N GLY A 151 -32.16 3.77 -22.44
CA GLY A 151 -33.43 3.96 -21.72
C GLY A 151 -34.32 5.12 -22.15
N MET A 152 -33.85 6.09 -22.95
CA MET A 152 -34.64 7.28 -23.33
C MET A 152 -34.93 7.31 -24.83
N SER A 153 -35.81 6.42 -25.27
CA SER A 153 -36.54 6.67 -26.51
C SER A 153 -37.94 6.10 -26.36
N ARG A 154 -38.94 6.93 -26.73
CA ARG A 154 -40.40 6.72 -26.72
C ARG A 154 -41.14 7.16 -25.46
N LYS A 155 -41.50 8.45 -25.40
CA LYS A 155 -42.91 8.89 -25.40
C LYS A 155 -43.01 10.41 -25.54
N ALA A 156 -43.12 10.88 -26.78
CA ALA A 156 -43.69 12.18 -27.11
C ALA A 156 -44.41 12.02 -28.44
N ALA A 157 -45.66 11.56 -28.37
CA ALA A 157 -46.62 11.63 -29.44
C ALA A 157 -48.02 11.62 -28.83
N ARG A 158 -48.75 12.70 -29.13
CA ARG A 158 -50.13 13.05 -28.78
C ARG A 158 -50.35 13.70 -27.42
#